data_AF-A0A970X2T3-F1
#
_entry.id   AF-A0A970X2T3-F1
#
_cell.length_a   1.000
_cell.length_b   1.000
_cell.length_c   1.000
_cell.angle_alpha   90.00
_cell.angle_beta   90.00
_cell.angle_gamma   90.00
#
_symmetry.space_group_name_H-M   'P 1'
#
loop_
_entity.id
_entity.type
_entity.pdbx_description
1 polymer ?
#
loop_
_entity_poly.entity_id
_entity_poly.type
_entity_poly.pdbx_seq_one_letter_code
_entity_poly.pdbx_strand_id
1 'polypeptide(L)'
;MSGNLYGAKFYSDGKMKDAEPVEFLDVDDLFRVLDSNLIENKQDEKSVRIRIWRTFNDRMRDNPSYHFDEADEQRWISNIKKLIPLLNSSNDGQAIMLAELHRNLSEFERCAEILDTVTDEDYSDDIKEIRLNCLFENRWVVQIVYS
;
A
#
# COMPACT_ATOMS: atom_id res chain seq x y z
N MET A 1 -9.05 6.30 19.37
CA MET A 1 -10.04 5.20 19.31
C MET A 1 -9.86 4.52 17.97
N SER A 2 -9.50 3.25 18.01
CA SER A 2 -9.07 2.43 16.87
C SER A 2 -10.14 2.35 15.79
N GLY A 3 -9.74 2.62 14.54
CA GLY A 3 -10.58 2.47 13.37
C GLY A 3 -10.88 1.00 13.08
N ASN A 4 -12.12 0.60 13.29
CA ASN A 4 -12.67 -0.64 12.77
C ASN A 4 -13.31 -0.33 11.40
N LEU A 5 -12.60 -0.59 10.31
CA LEU A 5 -13.19 -0.63 8.96
C LEU A 5 -13.79 -2.01 8.73
N TYR A 6 -15.12 -2.10 8.90
CA TYR A 6 -15.91 -3.32 8.78
C TYR A 6 -15.90 -3.85 7.35
N GLY A 7 -15.33 -5.04 7.13
CA GLY A 7 -15.55 -5.82 5.92
C GLY A 7 -16.89 -6.56 5.99
N ALA A 8 -17.92 -6.03 5.33
CA ALA A 8 -19.21 -6.72 5.25
C ALA A 8 -19.17 -7.83 4.18
N LYS A 9 -19.32 -9.10 4.59
CA LYS A 9 -19.74 -10.18 3.69
C LYS A 9 -21.27 -10.28 3.71
N PHE A 10 -21.90 -10.02 2.57
CA PHE A 10 -23.33 -10.28 2.38
C PHE A 10 -23.55 -11.77 2.06
N TYR A 11 -24.42 -12.43 2.84
CA TYR A 11 -25.04 -13.71 2.46
C TYR A 11 -26.57 -13.56 2.44
N SER A 12 -27.22 -14.43 1.68
CA SER A 12 -28.55 -14.35 1.03
C SER A 12 -29.79 -14.02 1.89
N ASP A 13 -29.65 -13.84 3.20
CA ASP A 13 -30.78 -13.91 4.13
C ASP A 13 -31.09 -12.57 4.81
N GLY A 14 -30.40 -11.49 4.39
CA GLY A 14 -30.73 -10.11 4.76
C GLY A 14 -30.61 -9.74 6.24
N LYS A 15 -30.05 -10.63 7.07
CA LYS A 15 -29.85 -10.41 8.51
C LYS A 15 -28.36 -10.26 8.82
N MET A 16 -27.96 -9.07 9.27
CA MET A 16 -26.67 -8.86 9.91
C MET A 16 -26.66 -9.66 11.22
N LYS A 17 -25.98 -10.81 11.24
CA LYS A 17 -25.37 -11.30 12.47
C LYS A 17 -24.14 -10.43 12.71
N ASP A 18 -23.91 -10.05 13.97
CA ASP A 18 -22.64 -9.46 14.39
C ASP A 18 -21.52 -10.27 13.76
N ALA A 19 -20.83 -9.69 12.78
CA ALA A 19 -19.73 -10.35 12.12
C ALA A 19 -18.68 -10.56 13.20
N GLU A 20 -18.30 -11.81 13.46
CA GLU A 20 -17.15 -12.09 14.32
C GLU A 20 -15.98 -11.23 13.79
N PRO A 21 -15.27 -10.49 14.66
CA PRO A 21 -14.13 -9.71 14.24
C PRO A 21 -13.16 -10.65 13.53
N VAL A 22 -13.03 -10.50 12.22
CA VAL A 22 -12.01 -11.20 11.45
C VAL A 22 -10.70 -10.59 11.93
N GLU A 23 -9.88 -11.37 12.64
CA GLU A 23 -8.50 -10.98 12.93
C GLU A 23 -7.80 -10.78 11.59
N PHE A 24 -7.62 -9.51 11.20
CA PHE A 24 -6.78 -9.17 10.08
C PHE A 24 -5.34 -9.50 10.47
N LEU A 25 -4.65 -10.26 9.62
CA LEU A 25 -3.21 -10.50 9.78
C LEU A 25 -2.51 -9.17 9.99
N ASP A 26 -1.79 -9.05 11.10
CA ASP A 26 -0.95 -7.90 11.36
C ASP A 26 0.29 -7.92 10.43
N VAL A 27 1.14 -6.90 10.53
CA VAL A 27 2.33 -6.85 9.66
C VAL A 27 3.28 -8.03 9.90
N ASP A 28 3.36 -8.51 11.14
CA ASP A 28 4.27 -9.59 11.53
C ASP A 28 3.78 -10.94 10.99
N ASP A 29 2.47 -11.18 11.03
CA ASP A 29 1.83 -12.30 10.35
C ASP A 29 2.15 -12.33 8.87
N LEU A 30 2.06 -11.18 8.18
CA LEU A 30 2.35 -11.11 6.76
C LEU A 30 3.83 -11.39 6.45
N PHE A 31 4.75 -10.94 7.30
CA PHE A 31 6.17 -11.32 7.17
C PHE A 31 6.39 -12.81 7.45
N ARG A 32 5.72 -13.40 8.45
CA ARG A 32 5.75 -14.85 8.69
C ARG A 32 5.27 -15.64 7.47
N VAL A 33 4.26 -15.15 6.75
CA VAL A 33 3.80 -15.79 5.50
C VAL A 33 4.90 -15.75 4.44
N LEU A 34 5.63 -14.65 4.28
CA LEU A 34 6.75 -14.56 3.33
C LEU A 34 7.91 -15.51 3.67
N ASP A 35 8.13 -15.82 4.95
CA ASP A 35 9.19 -16.71 5.42
C ASP A 35 8.74 -18.19 5.47
N SER A 36 7.49 -18.47 5.13
CA SER A 36 6.90 -19.81 5.13
C SER A 36 6.87 -20.44 3.75
N ASN A 37 6.50 -21.73 3.68
CA ASN A 37 6.26 -22.44 2.41
C ASN A 37 4.86 -22.18 1.83
N LEU A 38 4.13 -21.15 2.30
CA LEU A 38 2.78 -20.82 1.82
C LEU A 38 2.77 -19.99 0.52
N ILE A 39 3.92 -19.44 0.11
CA ILE A 39 4.06 -18.70 -1.14
C ILE A 39 4.41 -19.70 -2.25
N GLU A 40 3.45 -19.98 -3.13
CA GLU A 40 3.63 -20.98 -4.19
C GLU A 40 4.23 -20.37 -5.46
N ASN A 41 4.00 -19.07 -5.69
CA ASN A 41 4.43 -18.39 -6.90
C ASN A 41 4.67 -16.88 -6.71
N LYS A 42 5.16 -16.21 -7.76
CA LYS A 42 5.46 -14.76 -7.73
C LYS A 42 4.23 -13.86 -7.58
N GLN A 43 3.06 -14.32 -8.02
CA GLN A 43 1.82 -13.57 -7.87
C GLN A 43 1.34 -13.58 -6.41
N ASP A 44 1.53 -14.69 -5.69
CA ASP A 44 1.25 -14.78 -4.25
C ASP A 44 2.21 -13.88 -3.47
N GLU A 45 3.51 -13.96 -3.78
CA GLU A 45 4.54 -13.11 -3.19
C GLU A 45 4.17 -11.62 -3.36
N LYS A 46 3.83 -11.21 -4.59
CA LYS A 46 3.41 -9.84 -4.89
C LYS A 46 2.20 -9.43 -4.07
N SER A 47 1.19 -10.29 -3.96
CA SER A 47 -0.04 -10.00 -3.22
C SER A 47 0.23 -9.77 -1.73
N VAL A 48 1.07 -10.60 -1.11
CA VAL A 48 1.47 -10.44 0.29
C VAL A 48 2.31 -9.18 0.48
N ARG A 49 3.27 -8.91 -0.40
CA ARG A 49 4.11 -7.70 -0.33
C ARG A 49 3.32 -6.40 -0.48
N ILE A 50 2.33 -6.37 -1.37
CA ILE A 50 1.39 -5.24 -1.50
C ILE A 50 0.63 -5.04 -0.20
N ARG A 51 0.17 -6.13 0.43
CA ARG A 51 -0.57 -6.06 1.70
C ARG A 51 0.31 -5.52 2.84
N ILE A 52 1.57 -5.96 2.94
CA ILE A 52 2.54 -5.41 3.91
C ILE A 52 2.71 -3.91 3.71
N TRP A 53 2.95 -3.47 2.47
CA TRP A 53 3.12 -2.05 2.14
C TRP A 53 1.89 -1.22 2.55
N ARG A 54 0.68 -1.69 2.20
CA ARG A 54 -0.58 -1.04 2.59
C ARG A 54 -0.75 -0.99 4.10
N THR A 55 -0.52 -2.09 4.82
CA THR A 55 -0.64 -2.14 6.28
C THR A 55 0.28 -1.13 6.97
N PHE A 56 1.51 -0.94 6.49
CA PHE A 56 2.40 0.08 7.00
C PHE A 56 1.91 1.51 6.72
N ASN A 57 1.44 1.76 5.50
CA ASN A 57 0.88 3.05 5.14
C ASN A 57 -0.38 3.36 5.97
N ASP A 58 -1.28 2.39 6.10
CA ASP A 58 -2.52 2.53 6.88
C ASP A 58 -2.23 2.92 8.33
N ARG A 59 -1.17 2.38 8.96
CA ARG A 59 -0.74 2.79 10.32
C ARG A 59 -0.37 4.27 10.39
N MET A 60 0.36 4.79 9.40
CA MET A 60 0.71 6.21 9.34
C MET A 60 -0.50 7.10 9.05
N ARG A 61 -1.39 6.63 8.17
CA ARG A 61 -2.60 7.38 7.78
C ARG A 61 -3.60 7.48 8.92
N ASP A 62 -3.82 6.38 9.65
CA ASP A 62 -4.88 6.28 10.65
C ASP A 62 -4.42 6.74 12.04
N ASN A 63 -3.11 6.91 12.24
CA ASN A 63 -2.52 7.38 13.49
C ASN A 63 -1.45 8.46 13.23
N PRO A 64 -1.83 9.75 13.26
CA PRO A 64 -0.90 10.86 13.02
C PRO A 64 0.28 10.95 14.00
N SER A 65 0.21 10.28 15.16
CA SER A 65 1.32 10.20 16.11
C SER A 65 2.09 8.87 16.02
N TYR A 66 1.76 8.02 15.05
CA TYR A 66 2.58 6.85 14.74
C TYR A 66 3.86 7.32 14.07
N HIS A 67 4.97 6.78 14.56
CA HIS A 67 6.28 6.94 13.96
C HIS A 67 6.87 5.55 13.84
N PHE A 68 7.46 5.27 12.68
CA PHE A 68 8.29 4.09 12.53
C PHE A 68 9.44 4.14 13.53
N ASP A 69 9.69 3.04 14.23
CA ASP A 69 11.02 2.81 14.76
C ASP A 69 11.97 2.38 13.63
N GLU A 70 13.27 2.39 13.91
CA GLU A 70 14.29 2.07 12.91
C GLU A 70 14.09 0.65 12.32
N ALA A 71 13.67 -0.32 13.13
CA ALA A 71 13.49 -1.70 12.68
C ALA A 71 12.27 -1.83 11.74
N ASP A 72 11.15 -1.21 12.09
CA ASP A 72 9.94 -1.16 11.28
C ASP A 72 10.21 -0.44 9.95
N GLU A 73 10.96 0.68 9.96
CA GLU A 73 11.31 1.40 8.73
C GLU A 73 12.18 0.52 7.82
N GLN A 74 13.19 -0.17 8.35
CA GLN A 74 14.02 -1.07 7.56
C GLN A 74 13.23 -2.23 6.95
N ARG A 75 12.27 -2.79 7.70
CA ARG A 75 11.37 -3.84 7.19
C ARG A 75 10.48 -3.32 6.07
N TRP A 76 9.92 -2.12 6.23
CA TRP A 76 9.10 -1.47 5.22
C TRP A 76 9.88 -1.17 3.94
N ILE A 77 11.07 -0.55 4.05
CA ILE A 77 11.96 -0.28 2.91
C ILE A 77 12.38 -1.57 2.22
N SER A 78 12.76 -2.60 2.98
CA SER A 78 13.12 -3.91 2.44
C SER A 78 11.97 -4.56 1.66
N ASN A 79 10.73 -4.43 2.17
CA ASN A 79 9.55 -4.90 1.47
C ASN A 79 9.31 -4.14 0.16
N ILE A 80 9.39 -2.81 0.18
CA ILE A 80 9.24 -1.96 -1.02
C ILE A 80 10.23 -2.38 -2.11
N LYS A 81 11.52 -2.48 -1.76
CA LYS A 81 12.58 -2.88 -2.72
C LYS A 81 12.35 -4.25 -3.34
N LYS A 82 11.75 -5.18 -2.59
CA LYS A 82 11.39 -6.52 -3.11
C LYS A 82 10.07 -6.54 -3.88
N LEU A 83 9.17 -5.58 -3.65
CA LEU A 83 7.90 -5.46 -4.36
C LEU A 83 8.07 -4.85 -5.76
N ILE A 84 8.91 -3.81 -5.89
CA ILE A 84 9.19 -3.13 -7.17
C ILE A 84 9.38 -4.09 -8.36
N PRO A 85 10.27 -5.10 -8.31
CA PRO A 85 10.51 -5.99 -9.44
C PRO A 85 9.35 -6.96 -9.76
N LEU A 86 8.30 -7.01 -8.93
CA LEU A 86 7.12 -7.85 -9.14
C LEU A 86 6.00 -7.10 -9.87
N LEU A 87 6.08 -5.77 -9.96
CA LEU A 87 5.06 -4.94 -10.61
C LEU A 87 5.29 -4.84 -12.11
N ASN A 88 4.19 -4.81 -12.86
CA ASN A 88 4.19 -4.57 -14.29
C ASN A 88 3.80 -3.12 -14.60
N SER A 89 4.77 -2.30 -14.99
CA SER A 89 4.54 -0.89 -15.32
C SER A 89 3.77 -0.66 -16.63
N SER A 90 3.47 -1.70 -17.41
CA SER A 90 2.59 -1.58 -18.59
C SER A 90 1.11 -1.52 -18.23
N ASN A 91 0.77 -1.67 -16.95
CA ASN A 91 -0.59 -1.54 -16.43
C ASN A 91 -0.64 -0.29 -15.55
N ASP A 92 -1.48 0.67 -15.91
CA ASP A 92 -1.53 2.00 -15.30
C ASP A 92 -1.75 1.95 -13.79
N GLY A 93 -2.63 1.10 -13.28
CA GLY A 93 -2.81 0.91 -11.84
C GLY A 93 -1.56 0.39 -11.12
N GLN A 94 -0.78 -0.49 -11.76
CA GLN A 94 0.52 -0.93 -11.21
C GLN A 94 1.63 0.12 -11.42
N ALA A 95 1.55 0.95 -12.46
CA ALA A 95 2.47 2.06 -12.66
C ALA A 95 2.29 3.15 -11.59
N ILE A 96 1.04 3.49 -11.23
CA ILE A 96 0.73 4.38 -10.10
C ILE A 96 1.33 3.84 -8.80
N MET A 97 1.09 2.56 -8.50
CA MET A 97 1.68 1.92 -7.32
C MET A 97 3.20 1.97 -7.36
N LEU A 98 3.82 1.69 -8.51
CA LEU A 98 5.26 1.73 -8.68
C LEU A 98 5.82 3.14 -8.42
N ALA A 99 5.16 4.18 -8.93
CA ALA A 99 5.52 5.57 -8.68
C ALA A 99 5.49 5.90 -7.17
N GLU A 100 4.43 5.51 -6.47
CA GLU A 100 4.35 5.70 -5.01
C GLU A 100 5.45 4.96 -4.24
N LEU A 101 5.82 3.75 -4.65
CA LEU A 101 6.92 3.01 -4.05
C LEU A 101 8.26 3.75 -4.21
N HIS A 102 8.53 4.33 -5.39
CA HIS A 102 9.71 5.18 -5.60
C HIS A 102 9.65 6.45 -4.75
N ARG A 103 8.49 7.10 -4.63
CA ARG A 103 8.29 8.23 -3.71
C ARG A 103 8.56 7.84 -2.25
N ASN A 104 8.13 6.66 -1.81
CA ASN A 104 8.40 6.15 -0.47
C ASN A 104 9.91 5.92 -0.20
N LEU A 105 10.68 5.66 -1.26
CA LEU A 105 12.14 5.57 -1.20
C LEU A 105 12.87 6.92 -1.37
N SER A 106 12.12 8.04 -1.41
CA SER A 106 12.63 9.38 -1.72
C SER A 106 13.26 9.51 -3.11
N GLU A 107 12.89 8.62 -4.04
CA GLU A 107 13.32 8.64 -5.45
C GLU A 107 12.29 9.45 -6.25
N PHE A 108 12.18 10.74 -5.95
CA PHE A 108 11.09 11.61 -6.43
C PHE A 108 11.12 11.83 -7.95
N GLU A 109 12.30 11.97 -8.54
CA GLU A 109 12.47 12.07 -9.99
C GLU A 109 11.95 10.82 -10.68
N ARG A 110 12.29 9.65 -10.13
CA ARG A 110 11.86 8.36 -10.68
C ARG A 110 10.35 8.18 -10.57
N CYS A 111 9.76 8.61 -9.45
CA CYS A 111 8.32 8.67 -9.28
C CYS A 111 7.67 9.50 -10.42
N ALA A 112 8.16 10.71 -10.66
CA ALA A 112 7.61 11.59 -11.69
C ALA A 112 7.71 10.99 -13.11
N GLU A 113 8.87 10.39 -13.46
CA GLU A 113 9.06 9.70 -14.74
C GLU A 113 8.03 8.58 -14.97
N ILE A 114 7.69 7.83 -13.92
CA ILE A 114 6.71 6.75 -14.03
C ILE A 114 5.30 7.32 -14.21
N LEU A 115 4.95 8.39 -13.49
CA LEU A 115 3.65 9.05 -13.65
C LEU A 115 3.44 9.62 -15.05
N ASP A 116 4.51 10.02 -15.76
CA ASP A 116 4.44 10.44 -17.16
C ASP A 116 4.08 9.30 -18.12
N THR A 117 4.17 8.04 -17.68
CA THR A 117 3.81 6.86 -18.50
C THR A 117 2.35 6.42 -18.35
N VAL A 118 1.64 6.95 -17.35
CA VAL A 118 0.23 6.62 -17.09
C VAL A 118 -0.66 7.37 -18.08
N THR A 119 -1.54 6.64 -18.75
CA THR A 119 -2.38 7.17 -19.84
C THR A 119 -3.87 7.21 -19.50
N ASP A 120 -4.31 6.40 -18.56
CA ASP A 120 -5.69 6.32 -18.11
C ASP A 120 -6.06 7.55 -17.27
N GLU A 121 -7.05 8.31 -17.76
CA GLU A 121 -7.51 9.57 -17.18
C GLU A 121 -8.18 9.39 -15.81
N ASP A 122 -8.65 8.16 -15.49
CA ASP A 122 -9.23 7.82 -14.19
C ASP A 122 -8.23 8.05 -13.03
N TYR A 123 -6.92 8.01 -13.31
CA TYR A 123 -5.85 8.28 -12.34
C TYR A 123 -5.42 9.75 -12.28
N SER A 124 -6.06 10.66 -13.01
CA SER A 124 -5.59 12.04 -13.14
C SER A 124 -5.48 12.79 -11.80
N ASP A 125 -6.39 12.53 -10.86
CA ASP A 125 -6.34 13.14 -9.52
C ASP A 125 -5.27 12.50 -8.64
N ASP A 126 -5.11 11.18 -8.69
CA ASP A 126 -4.02 10.48 -8.01
C ASP A 126 -2.65 10.99 -8.49
N ILE A 127 -2.47 11.17 -9.80
CA ILE A 127 -1.23 11.70 -10.39
C ILE A 127 -0.93 13.11 -9.85
N LYS A 128 -1.93 14.00 -9.79
CA LYS A 128 -1.75 15.36 -9.26
C LYS A 128 -1.31 15.32 -7.80
N GLU A 129 -1.96 14.50 -6.99
CA GLU A 129 -1.64 14.36 -5.56
C GLU A 129 -0.23 13.80 -5.35
N ILE A 130 0.14 12.73 -6.06
CA ILE A 130 1.46 12.12 -5.94
C ILE A 130 2.55 13.11 -6.37
N ARG A 131 2.34 13.87 -7.46
CA ARG A 131 3.28 14.92 -7.89
C ARG A 131 3.44 16.02 -6.85
N LEU A 132 2.34 16.48 -6.27
CA LEU A 132 2.37 17.49 -5.21
C LEU A 132 3.22 17.03 -4.04
N ASN A 133 3.08 15.76 -3.63
CA ASN A 133 3.88 15.19 -2.56
C ASN A 133 5.35 15.00 -2.93
N CYS A 134 5.67 14.73 -4.19
CA CYS A 134 7.07 14.72 -4.65
C CYS A 134 7.69 16.13 -4.56
N LEU A 135 6.95 17.18 -4.90
CA LEU A 135 7.44 18.57 -4.81
C LEU A 135 7.74 18.99 -3.36
N PHE A 136 7.01 18.44 -2.39
CA PHE A 136 7.24 18.68 -0.96
C PHE A 136 8.19 17.68 -0.31
N GLU A 137 8.86 16.83 -1.09
CA GLU A 137 9.72 15.74 -0.62
C GLU A 137 9.03 14.84 0.43
N ASN A 138 7.70 14.74 0.34
CA ASN A 138 6.92 13.93 1.26
C ASN A 138 6.96 12.47 0.79
N ARG A 139 7.75 11.66 1.47
CA ARG A 139 7.87 10.21 1.23
C ARG A 139 6.79 9.38 1.93
N TRP A 140 5.98 9.96 2.81
CA TRP A 140 4.97 9.22 3.59
C TRP A 140 3.63 9.14 2.87
N VAL A 141 2.80 8.16 3.20
CA VAL A 141 1.43 8.11 2.65
C VAL A 141 0.66 9.38 3.03
N VAL A 142 -0.19 9.85 2.12
CA VAL A 142 -1.10 10.97 2.38
C VAL A 142 -2.55 10.51 2.23
N GLN A 143 -3.44 11.16 2.99
CA GLN A 143 -4.86 10.99 2.78
C GLN A 143 -5.29 11.91 1.65
N ILE A 144 -5.68 11.33 0.51
CA ILE A 144 -6.33 12.05 -0.57
C ILE A 144 -7.71 12.46 -0.05
N VAL A 145 -7.89 13.74 0.24
CA VAL A 145 -9.19 14.28 0.64
C VAL A 145 -9.91 14.69 -0.64
N TYR A 146 -10.84 13.85 -1.10
CA TYR A 146 -11.75 14.24 -2.17
C TYR A 146 -12.72 15.31 -1.63
N SER A 147 -12.68 16.49 -2.24
CA SER A 147 -13.60 17.62 -1.98
C SER A 147 -14.88 17.52 -2.78
#